data_AF-A0A7S0F4C9-F1
#
_entry.id   AF-A0A7S0F4C9-F1
#
_cell.length_a   1.000
_cell.length_b   1.000
_cell.length_c   1.000
_cell.angle_alpha   90.00
_cell.angle_beta   90.00
_cell.angle_gamma   90.00
#
_symmetry.space_group_name_H-M   'P 1'
#
loop_
_entity.id
_entity.type
_entity.pdbx_description
1 polymer ?
#
loop_
_entity_poly.entity_id
_entity_poly.type
_entity_poly.pdbx_seq_one_letter_code
_entity_poly.pdbx_strand_id
1 'polypeptide(L)'
;EWDGTVYPFGIDPMWHLATNKMSFFNSFKMKASIVVGVLQMALGIMLSLLNHCEFRDRRAIWFQFVPELTFFLSIFGYLVFMIFLKWSTDWVAIAQQPPSLLNTLISMFMAPGVYTEESRLFAGQEHLQLVLVCMALVAVPPLLLGKPLLALLENRRKTRQRSYHQLAQAPEQSQPERHGRHGRHGRHGR
;
A
#
# COMPACT_ATOMS: atom_id res chain seq x y z
N GLU A 1 -42.80 4.79 20.79
CA GLU A 1 -42.43 4.20 19.49
C GLU A 1 -41.30 5.00 18.83
N TRP A 2 -40.60 4.41 17.87
CA TRP A 2 -39.74 5.16 16.93
C TRP A 2 -40.64 5.85 15.90
N ASP A 3 -40.59 7.18 15.80
CA ASP A 3 -41.43 7.95 14.86
C ASP A 3 -40.89 8.00 13.42
N GLY A 4 -39.88 7.18 13.09
CA GLY A 4 -39.32 7.07 11.73
C GLY A 4 -38.62 8.33 11.20
N THR A 5 -38.44 9.35 12.02
CA THR A 5 -37.79 10.61 11.62
C THR A 5 -36.30 10.58 11.96
N VAL A 6 -35.45 10.85 10.95
CA VAL A 6 -34.01 11.00 11.14
C VAL A 6 -33.73 12.41 11.66
N TYR A 7 -32.95 12.53 12.73
CA TYR A 7 -32.59 13.83 13.29
C TYR A 7 -31.74 14.62 12.28
N PRO A 8 -32.14 15.86 11.92
CA PRO A 8 -31.61 16.54 10.74
C PRO A 8 -30.16 17.01 10.87
N PHE A 9 -29.65 17.21 12.08
CA PHE A 9 -28.28 17.67 12.29
C PHE A 9 -27.64 17.09 13.56
N GLY A 10 -26.50 16.44 13.43
CA GLY A 10 -25.74 15.91 14.56
C GLY A 10 -26.30 14.57 15.04
N ILE A 11 -26.30 14.37 16.36
CA ILE A 11 -26.75 13.12 17.00
C ILE A 11 -27.98 13.45 17.83
N ASP A 12 -29.00 12.59 17.73
CA ASP A 12 -30.26 12.76 18.43
C ASP A 12 -30.04 12.95 19.96
N PRO A 13 -30.52 14.06 20.55
CA PRO A 13 -30.42 14.34 21.98
C PRO A 13 -31.02 13.25 22.88
N MET A 14 -31.98 12.46 22.39
CA MET A 14 -32.58 11.35 23.15
C MET A 14 -31.55 10.29 23.55
N TRP A 15 -30.43 10.16 22.81
CA TRP A 15 -29.32 9.28 23.18
C TRP A 15 -28.64 9.70 24.50
N HIS A 16 -28.82 10.92 25.00
CA HIS A 16 -28.29 11.29 26.31
C HIS A 16 -29.02 10.60 27.47
N LEU A 17 -30.31 10.31 27.29
CA LEU A 17 -31.18 9.66 28.26
C LEU A 17 -31.19 8.13 28.14
N ALA A 18 -30.72 7.58 27.01
CA ALA A 18 -30.69 6.14 26.79
C ALA A 18 -29.63 5.43 27.65
N THR A 19 -30.00 4.31 28.27
CA THR A 19 -29.09 3.46 29.08
C THR A 19 -27.94 2.89 28.24
N ASN A 20 -28.19 2.61 26.95
CA ASN A 20 -27.23 2.01 26.03
C ASN A 20 -26.34 3.02 25.27
N LYS A 21 -26.37 4.31 25.65
CA LYS A 21 -25.66 5.39 24.95
C LYS A 21 -24.17 5.13 24.79
N MET A 22 -23.52 4.60 25.83
CA MET A 22 -22.07 4.40 25.83
C MET A 22 -21.65 3.36 24.78
N SER A 23 -22.38 2.26 24.65
CA SER A 23 -22.10 1.22 23.66
C SER A 23 -22.29 1.73 22.23
N PHE A 24 -23.36 2.50 21.99
CA PHE A 24 -23.61 3.14 20.70
C PHE A 24 -22.51 4.13 20.32
N PHE A 25 -22.21 5.11 21.17
CA PHE A 25 -21.19 6.12 20.90
C PHE A 25 -19.79 5.52 20.76
N ASN A 26 -19.45 4.48 21.52
CA ASN A 26 -18.16 3.81 21.40
C ASN A 26 -18.00 3.15 20.01
N SER A 27 -19.00 2.37 19.62
CA SER A 27 -19.03 1.71 18.30
C SER A 27 -19.07 2.72 17.14
N PHE A 28 -19.82 3.81 17.30
CA PHE A 28 -19.90 4.88 16.31
C PHE A 28 -18.55 5.58 16.14
N LYS A 29 -17.92 6.01 17.25
CA LYS A 29 -16.62 6.70 17.23
C LYS A 29 -15.52 5.82 16.65
N MET A 30 -15.51 4.52 16.97
CA MET A 30 -14.55 3.58 16.40
C MET A 30 -14.69 3.47 14.87
N LYS A 31 -15.91 3.33 14.35
CA LYS A 31 -16.12 3.24 12.89
C LYS A 31 -15.81 4.56 12.20
N ALA A 32 -16.23 5.68 12.79
CA ALA A 32 -15.95 7.00 12.27
C ALA A 32 -14.44 7.31 12.24
N SER A 33 -13.68 6.93 13.29
CA SER A 33 -12.23 7.12 13.31
C SER A 33 -11.51 6.28 12.27
N ILE A 34 -11.97 5.05 12.02
CA ILE A 34 -11.46 4.23 10.91
C ILE A 34 -11.68 4.93 9.57
N VAL A 35 -12.89 5.43 9.30
CA VAL A 35 -13.18 6.14 8.03
C VAL A 35 -12.29 7.36 7.85
N VAL A 36 -12.16 8.20 8.88
CA VAL A 36 -11.29 9.39 8.84
C VAL A 36 -9.81 9.00 8.64
N GLY A 37 -9.34 7.97 9.34
CA GLY A 37 -7.97 7.47 9.21
C GLY A 37 -7.67 6.95 7.80
N VAL A 38 -8.60 6.20 7.21
CA VAL A 38 -8.46 5.70 5.82
C VAL A 38 -8.46 6.85 4.82
N LEU A 39 -9.32 7.86 5.00
CA LEU A 39 -9.31 9.06 4.16
C LEU A 39 -7.97 9.82 4.25
N GLN A 40 -7.45 10.00 5.47
CA GLN A 40 -6.15 10.66 5.67
C GLN A 40 -5.00 9.87 5.03
N MET A 41 -4.98 8.55 5.18
CA MET A 41 -3.97 7.69 4.53
C MET A 41 -4.10 7.73 3.01
N ALA A 42 -5.32 7.72 2.47
CA ALA A 42 -5.57 7.85 1.03
C ALA A 42 -5.03 9.18 0.48
N LEU A 43 -5.23 10.29 1.20
CA LEU A 43 -4.62 11.58 0.85
C LEU A 43 -3.09 11.50 0.82
N GLY A 44 -2.47 10.81 1.79
CA GLY A 44 -1.02 10.57 1.78
C GLY A 44 -0.53 9.84 0.53
N ILE A 45 -1.26 8.80 0.10
CA ILE A 45 -0.95 8.04 -1.13
C ILE A 45 -1.14 8.92 -2.38
N MET A 46 -2.17 9.77 -2.41
CA MET A 46 -2.37 10.73 -3.50
C MET A 46 -1.25 11.79 -3.56
N LEU A 47 -0.78 12.28 -2.42
CA LEU A 47 0.37 13.18 -2.37
C LEU A 47 1.65 12.50 -2.87
N SER A 48 1.83 11.21 -2.56
CA SER A 48 2.93 10.40 -3.11
C SER A 48 2.87 10.31 -4.64
N LEU A 49 1.67 10.17 -5.23
CA LEU A 49 1.50 10.23 -6.69
C LEU A 49 1.92 11.57 -7.27
N LEU A 50 1.48 12.68 -6.67
CA LEU A 50 1.85 14.02 -7.12
C LEU A 50 3.37 14.21 -7.07
N ASN A 51 4.01 13.70 -6.01
CA ASN A 51 5.47 13.70 -5.89
C ASN A 51 6.15 12.95 -7.04
N HIS A 52 5.71 11.72 -7.34
CA HIS A 52 6.26 10.95 -8.47
C HIS A 52 5.98 11.58 -9.84
N CYS A 53 4.86 12.29 -9.98
CA CYS A 53 4.52 13.05 -11.18
C CYS A 53 5.48 14.22 -11.41
N GLU A 54 5.78 14.97 -10.34
CA GLU A 54 6.71 16.11 -10.39
C GLU A 54 8.14 15.66 -10.76
N PHE A 55 8.63 14.60 -10.13
CA PHE A 55 9.96 14.04 -10.43
C PHE A 55 10.01 13.22 -11.72
N ARG A 56 8.88 13.10 -12.46
CA ARG A 56 8.73 12.33 -13.72
C ARG A 56 9.22 10.88 -13.65
N ASP A 57 9.25 10.28 -12.46
CA ASP A 57 9.70 8.89 -12.30
C ASP A 57 8.56 7.91 -12.58
N ARG A 58 8.30 7.70 -13.88
CA ARG A 58 7.26 6.78 -14.37
C ARG A 58 7.42 5.35 -13.85
N ARG A 59 8.65 4.92 -13.52
CA ARG A 59 8.90 3.57 -13.00
C ARG A 59 8.35 3.42 -11.58
N ALA A 60 8.59 4.41 -10.72
CA ALA A 60 8.03 4.42 -9.37
C ALA A 60 6.49 4.46 -9.39
N ILE A 61 5.86 5.16 -10.34
CA ILE A 61 4.40 5.17 -10.46
C ILE A 61 3.84 3.76 -10.68
N TRP A 62 4.40 2.99 -11.63
CA TRP A 62 3.91 1.65 -11.95
C TRP A 62 4.29 0.59 -10.91
N PHE A 63 5.50 0.64 -10.35
CA PHE A 63 6.00 -0.40 -9.44
C PHE A 63 5.77 -0.11 -7.95
N GLN A 64 5.51 1.15 -7.57
CA GLN A 64 5.27 1.55 -6.18
C GLN A 64 3.84 2.05 -5.99
N PHE A 65 3.43 3.11 -6.70
CA PHE A 65 2.12 3.72 -6.46
C PHE A 65 0.94 2.81 -6.80
N VAL A 66 0.94 2.16 -7.98
CA VAL A 66 -0.18 1.29 -8.39
C VAL A 66 -0.37 0.10 -7.42
N PRO A 67 0.68 -0.67 -7.05
CA PRO A 67 0.56 -1.74 -6.05
C PRO A 67 0.18 -1.21 -4.67
N GLU A 68 0.74 -0.08 -4.23
CA GLU A 68 0.43 0.56 -2.95
C GLU A 68 -1.03 0.96 -2.85
N LEU A 69 -1.58 1.62 -3.88
CA LEU A 69 -2.98 2.01 -3.96
C LEU A 69 -3.91 0.80 -4.03
N THR A 70 -3.56 -0.20 -4.85
CA THR A 70 -4.38 -1.42 -5.03
C THR A 70 -4.47 -2.21 -3.74
N PHE A 71 -3.33 -2.44 -3.07
CA PHE A 71 -3.28 -3.10 -1.78
C PHE A 71 -4.09 -2.32 -0.74
N PHE A 72 -3.89 -1.00 -0.64
CA PHE A 72 -4.60 -0.17 0.31
C PHE A 72 -6.13 -0.19 0.11
N LEU A 73 -6.61 0.01 -1.13
CA LEU A 73 -8.04 -0.01 -1.44
C LEU A 73 -8.66 -1.40 -1.24
N SER A 74 -7.91 -2.47 -1.52
CA SER A 74 -8.42 -3.84 -1.38
C SER A 74 -8.79 -4.21 0.07
N ILE A 75 -8.09 -3.63 1.06
CA ILE A 75 -8.31 -3.91 2.48
C ILE A 75 -9.13 -2.80 3.13
N PHE A 76 -8.57 -1.60 3.15
CA PHE A 76 -9.11 -0.47 3.89
C PHE A 76 -10.25 0.21 3.13
N GLY A 77 -10.17 0.25 1.80
CA GLY A 77 -11.28 0.71 0.96
C GLY A 77 -12.51 -0.18 1.11
N TYR A 78 -12.32 -1.50 1.07
CA TYR A 78 -13.37 -2.48 1.33
C TYR A 78 -13.96 -2.36 2.74
N LEU A 79 -13.13 -2.15 3.75
CA LEU A 79 -13.60 -1.92 5.13
C LEU A 79 -14.49 -0.68 5.25
N VAL A 80 -14.09 0.43 4.64
CA VAL A 80 -14.89 1.67 4.63
C VAL A 80 -16.20 1.46 3.86
N PHE A 81 -16.16 0.78 2.71
CA PHE A 81 -17.34 0.41 1.96
C PHE A 81 -18.33 -0.42 2.81
N MET A 82 -17.82 -1.41 3.56
CA MET A 82 -18.63 -2.21 4.47
C MET A 82 -19.23 -1.41 5.64
N ILE A 83 -18.53 -0.39 6.16
CA ILE A 83 -19.08 0.51 7.17
C ILE A 83 -20.29 1.27 6.60
N PHE A 84 -20.17 1.82 5.39
CA PHE A 84 -21.26 2.56 4.75
C PHE A 84 -22.44 1.67 4.38
N LEU A 85 -22.21 0.45 3.87
CA LEU A 85 -23.27 -0.53 3.66
C LEU A 85 -23.99 -0.86 4.96
N LYS A 86 -23.24 -1.15 6.03
CA LYS A 86 -23.82 -1.46 7.34
C LYS A 86 -24.67 -0.31 7.89
N TRP A 87 -24.32 0.96 7.60
CA TRP A 87 -25.14 2.13 7.95
C TRP A 87 -26.34 2.35 7.04
N SER A 88 -26.29 1.87 5.80
CA SER A 88 -27.37 2.04 4.80
C SER A 88 -28.40 0.91 4.82
N THR A 89 -28.08 -0.22 5.45
CA THR A 89 -28.97 -1.39 5.55
C THR A 89 -29.78 -1.36 6.84
N ASP A 90 -31.10 -1.52 6.72
CA ASP A 90 -31.98 -1.70 7.88
C ASP A 90 -31.98 -3.15 8.34
N TRP A 91 -31.21 -3.43 9.39
CA TRP A 91 -31.08 -4.76 9.98
C TRP A 91 -32.34 -5.21 10.74
N VAL A 92 -33.17 -4.27 11.20
CA VAL A 92 -34.40 -4.58 11.93
C VAL A 92 -35.45 -5.12 10.95
N ALA A 93 -35.56 -4.51 9.77
CA ALA A 93 -36.48 -4.95 8.72
C ALA A 93 -36.12 -6.35 8.16
N ILE A 94 -34.83 -6.70 8.15
CA ILE A 94 -34.32 -7.97 7.59
C ILE A 94 -34.26 -9.09 8.66
N ALA A 95 -34.54 -8.78 9.93
CA ALA A 95 -34.49 -9.70 11.06
C ALA A 95 -33.17 -10.49 11.18
N GLN A 96 -32.06 -9.89 10.73
CA GLN A 96 -30.72 -10.47 10.80
C GLN A 96 -29.82 -9.66 11.72
N GLN A 97 -28.92 -10.34 12.43
CA GLN A 97 -27.95 -9.67 13.27
C GLN A 97 -26.84 -9.05 12.42
N PRO A 98 -26.49 -7.78 12.65
CA PRO A 98 -25.48 -7.10 11.85
C PRO A 98 -24.07 -7.66 12.16
N PRO A 99 -23.36 -8.22 11.16
CA PRO A 99 -22.08 -8.88 11.39
C PRO A 99 -20.98 -7.95 11.90
N SER A 100 -20.00 -8.53 12.62
CA SER A 100 -18.80 -7.82 13.06
C SER A 100 -17.87 -7.55 11.87
N LEU A 101 -17.66 -6.27 11.56
CA LEU A 101 -16.84 -5.83 10.43
C LEU A 101 -15.37 -6.23 10.60
N LEU A 102 -14.86 -6.17 11.84
CA LEU A 102 -13.49 -6.58 12.16
C LEU A 102 -13.31 -8.08 11.93
N ASN A 103 -14.24 -8.90 12.44
CA ASN A 103 -14.16 -10.36 12.27
C ASN A 103 -14.24 -10.73 10.79
N THR A 104 -15.13 -10.07 10.03
CA THR A 104 -15.25 -10.27 8.58
C THR A 104 -13.94 -9.95 7.86
N LEU A 105 -13.23 -8.89 8.28
CA LEU A 105 -11.92 -8.52 7.74
C LEU A 105 -10.83 -9.54 8.10
N ILE A 106 -10.82 -10.08 9.32
CA ILE A 106 -9.84 -11.13 9.71
C ILE A 106 -10.10 -12.41 8.93
N SER A 107 -11.36 -12.86 8.88
CA SER A 107 -11.76 -14.08 8.18
C SER A 107 -11.43 -14.02 6.69
N MET A 108 -11.44 -12.83 6.08
CA MET A 108 -10.99 -12.61 4.69
C MET A 108 -9.59 -13.14 4.40
N PHE A 109 -8.66 -12.94 5.33
CA PHE A 109 -7.26 -13.35 5.18
C PHE A 109 -7.00 -14.75 5.70
N MET A 110 -7.72 -15.16 6.75
CA MET A 110 -7.48 -16.45 7.39
C MET A 110 -8.12 -17.61 6.62
N ALA A 111 -9.31 -17.41 6.04
CA ALA A 111 -10.05 -18.44 5.32
C ALA A 111 -10.83 -17.82 4.13
N PRO A 112 -10.13 -17.39 3.05
CA PRO A 112 -10.79 -16.86 1.87
C PRO A 112 -11.68 -17.95 1.25
N GLY A 113 -12.98 -17.69 1.10
CA GLY A 113 -13.91 -18.65 0.49
C GLY A 113 -14.91 -19.29 1.45
N VAL A 114 -14.72 -19.17 2.77
CA VAL A 114 -15.61 -19.77 3.76
C VAL A 114 -16.47 -18.69 4.39
N TYR A 115 -17.79 -18.78 4.21
CA TYR A 115 -18.75 -17.81 4.72
C TYR A 115 -19.77 -18.53 5.61
N THR A 116 -19.96 -18.02 6.82
CA THR A 116 -21.11 -18.36 7.65
C THR A 116 -22.26 -17.43 7.25
N GLU A 117 -23.49 -17.93 7.12
CA GLU A 117 -24.68 -17.12 6.76
C GLU A 117 -24.84 -15.88 7.65
N GLU A 118 -24.37 -15.93 8.91
CA GLU A 118 -24.35 -14.80 9.85
C GLU A 118 -23.42 -13.64 9.47
N SER A 119 -22.52 -13.85 8.50
CA SER A 119 -21.50 -12.87 8.07
C SER A 119 -21.74 -12.28 6.67
N ARG A 120 -22.83 -12.69 6.02
CA ARG A 120 -23.20 -12.22 4.67
C ARG A 120 -23.87 -10.85 4.78
N LEU A 121 -23.20 -9.79 4.33
CA LEU A 121 -23.77 -8.45 4.23
C LEU A 121 -24.56 -8.22 2.94
N PHE A 122 -24.17 -8.86 1.84
CA PHE A 122 -24.85 -8.72 0.55
C PHE A 122 -24.62 -9.96 -0.35
N ALA A 123 -25.50 -10.14 -1.34
CA ALA A 123 -25.36 -11.21 -2.32
C ALA A 123 -24.11 -11.01 -3.20
N GLY A 124 -23.23 -12.01 -3.27
CA GLY A 124 -21.99 -11.94 -4.05
C GLY A 124 -20.75 -11.43 -3.29
N GLN A 125 -20.85 -11.23 -1.98
CA GLN A 125 -19.71 -10.88 -1.11
C GLN A 125 -18.53 -11.85 -1.29
N GLU A 126 -18.83 -13.13 -1.47
CA GLU A 126 -17.88 -14.21 -1.72
C GLU A 126 -16.92 -13.96 -2.88
N HIS A 127 -17.46 -13.57 -4.04
CA HIS A 127 -16.71 -13.30 -5.25
C HIS A 127 -15.88 -12.02 -5.09
N LEU A 128 -16.49 -10.95 -4.55
CA LEU A 128 -15.79 -9.68 -4.34
C LEU A 128 -14.59 -9.85 -3.40
N GLN A 129 -14.79 -10.56 -2.29
CA GLN A 129 -13.78 -10.80 -1.27
C GLN A 129 -12.61 -11.63 -1.82
N LEU A 130 -12.89 -12.67 -2.62
CA LEU A 130 -11.85 -13.45 -3.29
C LEU A 130 -11.03 -12.58 -4.25
N VAL A 131 -11.70 -11.80 -5.10
CA VAL A 131 -11.03 -10.89 -6.05
C VAL A 131 -10.15 -9.87 -5.33
N LEU A 132 -10.64 -9.27 -4.24
CA LEU A 132 -9.88 -8.32 -3.43
C LEU A 132 -8.63 -8.96 -2.82
N VAL A 133 -8.73 -10.18 -2.27
CA VAL A 133 -7.57 -10.92 -1.73
C VAL A 133 -6.56 -11.25 -2.83
N CYS A 134 -7.02 -11.70 -4.00
CA CYS A 134 -6.14 -11.97 -5.14
C CYS A 134 -5.39 -10.70 -5.58
N MET A 135 -6.09 -9.56 -5.69
CA MET A 135 -5.45 -8.28 -6.00
C MET A 135 -4.44 -7.87 -4.94
N ALA A 136 -4.77 -8.05 -3.66
CA ALA A 136 -3.87 -7.76 -2.55
C ALA A 136 -2.59 -8.63 -2.63
N LEU A 137 -2.73 -9.94 -2.88
CA LEU A 137 -1.60 -10.86 -3.00
C LEU A 137 -0.68 -10.52 -4.18
N VAL A 138 -1.25 -10.15 -5.34
CA VAL A 138 -0.47 -9.75 -6.52
C VAL A 138 0.24 -8.41 -6.30
N ALA A 139 -0.28 -7.52 -5.46
CA ALA A 139 0.35 -6.25 -5.12
C ALA A 139 1.54 -6.38 -4.17
N VAL A 140 1.67 -7.48 -3.40
CA VAL A 140 2.75 -7.67 -2.41
C VAL A 140 4.15 -7.78 -3.06
N PRO A 141 4.40 -8.62 -4.08
CA PRO A 141 5.74 -8.76 -4.65
C PRO A 141 6.30 -7.45 -5.25
N PRO A 142 5.54 -6.66 -6.05
CA PRO A 142 5.99 -5.36 -6.52
C PRO A 142 6.30 -4.37 -5.38
N LEU A 143 5.48 -4.34 -4.33
CA LEU A 143 5.69 -3.42 -3.20
C LEU A 143 7.00 -3.75 -2.44
N LEU A 144 7.29 -5.04 -2.26
CA LEU A 144 8.46 -5.53 -1.54
C LEU A 144 9.76 -5.32 -2.36
N LEU A 145 9.71 -5.61 -3.67
CA LEU A 145 10.89 -5.56 -4.53
C LEU A 145 11.10 -4.21 -5.22
N GLY A 146 10.08 -3.36 -5.30
CA GLY A 146 10.11 -2.10 -6.06
C GLY A 146 11.22 -1.17 -5.61
N LYS A 147 11.26 -0.81 -4.32
CA LYS A 147 12.28 0.08 -3.76
C LYS A 147 13.71 -0.50 -3.81
N PRO A 148 13.98 -1.74 -3.36
CA PRO A 148 15.35 -2.28 -3.42
C PRO A 148 15.84 -2.45 -4.87
N LEU A 149 14.99 -2.85 -5.82
CA LEU A 149 15.38 -2.95 -7.23
C LEU A 149 15.71 -1.58 -7.85
N LEU A 150 14.88 -0.56 -7.59
CA LEU A 150 15.13 0.79 -8.07
C LEU A 150 16.43 1.36 -7.48
N ALA A 151 16.64 1.17 -6.17
CA ALA A 151 17.86 1.61 -5.48
C ALA A 151 19.12 0.90 -6.00
N LEU A 152 19.05 -0.41 -6.26
CA LEU A 152 20.15 -1.19 -6.84
C LEU A 152 20.51 -0.70 -8.24
N LEU A 153 19.52 -0.46 -9.10
CA LEU A 153 19.72 0.04 -10.46
C LEU A 153 20.35 1.43 -10.46
N GLU A 154 19.92 2.31 -9.55
CA GLU A 154 20.45 3.65 -9.42
C GLU A 154 21.89 3.65 -8.88
N ASN A 155 22.18 2.82 -7.86
CA ASN A 155 23.53 2.65 -7.34
C ASN A 155 24.49 2.11 -8.40
N ARG A 156 24.07 1.14 -9.23
CA ARG A 156 24.91 0.64 -10.34
C ARG A 156 25.20 1.71 -11.39
N ARG A 157 24.24 2.60 -11.69
CA ARG A 157 24.43 3.71 -12.63
C ARG A 157 25.39 4.77 -12.07
N LYS A 158 25.21 5.17 -10.81
CA LYS A 158 26.08 6.14 -10.13
C LYS A 158 27.53 5.62 -10.04
N THR A 159 27.72 4.34 -9.71
CA THR A 159 29.06 3.72 -9.69
C THR A 159 29.70 3.70 -11.08
N ARG A 160 28.95 3.32 -12.13
CA ARG A 160 29.47 3.29 -13.51
C ARG A 160 29.85 4.69 -14.01
N GLN A 161 29.06 5.71 -13.68
CA GLN A 161 29.37 7.10 -14.03
C GLN A 161 30.60 7.63 -13.29
N ARG A 162 30.77 7.31 -12.00
CA ARG A 162 31.99 7.65 -11.24
C ARG A 162 33.23 7.00 -11.84
N SER A 163 33.15 5.74 -12.24
CA SER A 163 34.26 5.05 -12.91
C SER A 163 34.61 5.70 -14.25
N TYR A 164 33.62 6.11 -15.06
CA TYR A 164 33.87 6.83 -16.32
C TYR A 164 34.51 8.22 -16.09
N HIS A 165 34.04 8.98 -15.09
CA HIS A 165 34.65 10.27 -14.76
C HIS A 165 36.09 10.14 -14.25
N GLN A 166 36.40 9.10 -13.46
CA GLN A 166 37.77 8.80 -13.04
C GLN A 166 38.68 8.40 -14.21
N LEU A 167 38.17 7.61 -15.17
CA LEU A 167 38.92 7.26 -16.39
C LEU A 167 39.14 8.46 -17.31
N ALA A 168 38.17 9.38 -17.41
CA ALA A 168 38.28 10.60 -18.21
C ALA A 168 39.19 11.67 -17.59
N GLN A 169 39.44 11.61 -16.28
CA GLN A 169 40.36 12.50 -15.56
C GLN A 169 41.70 11.84 -15.24
N ALA A 170 41.91 10.57 -15.62
CA ALA A 170 43.19 9.92 -15.50
C ALA A 170 44.19 10.65 -16.43
N PRO A 171 45.28 11.24 -15.90
CA PRO A 171 46.28 11.89 -16.74
C PRO A 171 46.84 10.88 -17.74
N GLU A 172 47.07 11.34 -18.97
CA GLU A 172 47.59 10.58 -20.13
C GLU A 172 49.05 10.13 -19.91
N GLN A 173 49.33 9.42 -18.82
CA GLN A 173 50.65 8.88 -18.49
C GLN A 173 50.60 7.35 -18.53
N SER A 174 50.65 6.81 -19.75
CA SER A 174 51.23 5.50 -20.02
C SER A 174 51.34 5.26 -21.53
N GLN A 175 52.16 6.08 -22.20
CA GLN A 175 52.93 5.53 -23.31
C GLN A 175 54.01 4.63 -22.68
N PRO A 176 54.06 3.33 -22.99
CA PRO A 176 55.18 2.52 -22.56
C PRO A 176 56.41 3.00 -23.32
N GLU A 177 57.32 3.69 -22.61
CA GLU A 177 58.65 3.98 -23.14
C GLU A 177 59.30 2.65 -23.56
N ARG A 178 59.47 2.46 -24.87
CA ARG A 178 60.41 1.46 -25.41
C ARG A 178 61.83 1.95 -25.13
N HIS A 179 62.29 1.79 -23.89
CA HIS A 179 63.69 2.02 -23.53
C HIS A 179 64.53 0.78 -23.86
N GLY A 180 64.79 0.57 -25.15
CA GLY A 180 65.80 -0.38 -25.62
C GLY A 180 67.17 0.28 -25.67
N ARG A 181 67.83 0.46 -24.51
CA ARG A 181 69.18 1.01 -24.43
C ARG A 181 70.23 -0.10 -24.36
N HIS A 182 71.09 -0.11 -25.36
CA HIS A 182 72.36 -0.82 -25.46
C HIS A 182 73.28 -0.67 -24.23
N GLY A 183 74.05 -1.74 -23.93
CA GLY A 183 75.25 -1.73 -23.07
C GLY A 183 75.52 -3.11 -22.44
N ARG A 184 76.07 -4.09 -23.16
CA ARG A 184 77.51 -4.46 -23.29
C ARG A 184 78.17 -5.07 -22.03
N HIS A 185 78.67 -6.30 -22.23
CA HIS A 185 79.81 -7.00 -21.61
C HIS A 185 79.65 -8.01 -20.46
N GLY A 186 80.16 -9.22 -20.76
CA GLY A 186 80.55 -10.33 -19.87
C GLY A 186 80.00 -11.66 -20.41
N ARG A 187 80.72 -12.74 -20.67
CA ARG A 187 82.11 -13.15 -20.45
C ARG A 187 82.24 -14.47 -21.23
N HIS A 188 83.22 -14.62 -22.13
CA HIS A 188 83.53 -15.91 -22.77
C HIS A 188 84.75 -16.52 -22.08
N GLY A 189 84.54 -17.71 -21.52
CA GLY A 189 85.58 -18.58 -20.97
C GLY A 189 86.24 -19.38 -22.09
N ARG A 190 87.54 -19.61 -21.89
CA ARG A 190 88.37 -20.58 -22.59
C ARG A 190 87.95 -22.01 -22.26
#